data_AF-A0AAD1VUI4-F1
#
_entry.id   AF-A0AAD1VUI4-F1
#
_cell.length_a   1.000
_cell.length_b   1.000
_cell.length_c   1.000
_cell.angle_alpha   90.00
_cell.angle_beta   90.00
_cell.angle_gamma   90.00
#
_symmetry.space_group_name_H-M   'P 1'
#
loop_
_entity.id
_entity.type
_entity.pdbx_description
1 polymer ?
#
loop_
_entity_poly.entity_id
_entity_poly.type
_entity_poly.pdbx_seq_one_letter_code
_entity_poly.pdbx_strand_id
1 'polypeptide(L)'
;MTISDNLGCEVIRLIRPLRCWTTTCRLQSLEVQSPPGTTIGYVIQNWSLCRPTFTIQNENNQDVFRVTRTMGLCSPLSFKVKTVEQRSEVGMINMRFLRLGMCTYNKDYEIQFPLDLDVKLKALLLSTGLLFDFLFYQRNG
;
A
#
# COMPACT_ATOMS: atom_id res chain seq x y z
N MET A 1 -9.58 -9.35 -0.96
CA MET A 1 -10.46 -8.19 -0.72
C MET A 1 -11.02 -7.78 -2.07
N THR A 2 -12.29 -7.40 -2.13
CA THR A 2 -12.97 -7.00 -3.35
C THR A 2 -13.48 -5.58 -3.19
N ILE A 3 -13.44 -4.81 -4.28
CA ILE A 3 -14.02 -3.48 -4.38
C ILE A 3 -15.04 -3.55 -5.50
N SER A 4 -16.29 -3.22 -5.18
CA SER A 4 -17.41 -3.32 -6.11
C SER A 4 -18.03 -1.95 -6.37
N ASP A 5 -18.73 -1.82 -7.50
CA ASP A 5 -19.57 -0.66 -7.78
C ASP A 5 -20.89 -0.69 -7.00
N ASN A 6 -21.75 0.31 -7.22
CA ASN A 6 -23.05 0.42 -6.56
C ASN A 6 -24.06 -0.66 -6.98
N LEU A 7 -23.78 -1.43 -8.03
CA LEU A 7 -24.58 -2.55 -8.50
C LEU A 7 -24.05 -3.90 -7.96
N GLY A 8 -22.95 -3.88 -7.21
CA GLY A 8 -22.31 -5.07 -6.65
C GLY A 8 -21.33 -5.76 -7.61
N CYS A 9 -21.10 -5.20 -8.80
CA CYS A 9 -20.14 -5.75 -9.75
C CYS A 9 -18.71 -5.49 -9.26
N GLU A 10 -17.87 -6.52 -9.22
CA GLU A 10 -16.47 -6.38 -8.81
C GLU A 10 -15.68 -5.54 -9.82
N VAL A 11 -15.06 -4.45 -9.34
CA VAL A 11 -14.23 -3.55 -10.14
C VAL A 11 -12.75 -3.84 -9.91
N ILE A 12 -12.34 -3.99 -8.65
CA ILE A 12 -10.95 -4.31 -8.28
C ILE A 12 -10.95 -5.54 -7.37
N ARG A 13 -10.08 -6.50 -7.69
CA ARG A 13 -9.83 -7.67 -6.86
C ARG A 13 -8.40 -7.64 -6.34
N LEU A 14 -8.28 -7.67 -5.01
CA LEU A 14 -7.01 -7.68 -4.29
C LEU A 14 -6.73 -9.09 -3.77
N ILE A 15 -5.70 -9.73 -4.31
CA ILE A 15 -5.31 -11.10 -4.00
C ILE A 15 -4.01 -11.07 -3.20
N ARG A 16 -4.07 -11.58 -1.96
CA ARG A 16 -2.91 -11.67 -1.06
C ARG A 16 -2.60 -13.15 -0.83
N PRO A 17 -1.69 -13.74 -1.60
CA PRO A 17 -1.42 -15.19 -1.55
C PRO A 17 -0.80 -15.62 -0.21
N LEU A 18 0.01 -14.76 0.40
CA LEU A 18 0.67 -15.05 1.67
C LEU A 18 0.02 -14.26 2.81
N ARG A 19 -0.68 -14.96 3.72
CA ARG A 19 -1.39 -14.38 4.88
C ARG A 19 -0.66 -14.66 6.19
N CYS A 20 0.62 -14.38 6.21
CA CYS A 20 1.44 -14.80 7.32
C CYS A 20 1.55 -13.68 8.36
N TRP A 21 1.18 -13.99 9.60
CA TRP A 21 1.13 -13.05 10.72
C TRP A 21 2.43 -12.96 11.53
N THR A 22 3.35 -13.90 11.32
CA THR A 22 4.60 -13.94 12.07
C THR A 22 5.60 -12.92 11.56
N THR A 23 6.38 -12.33 12.47
CA THR A 23 7.50 -11.39 12.22
C THR A 23 8.63 -12.00 11.36
N THR A 24 8.57 -13.29 11.07
CA THR A 24 9.52 -14.03 10.23
C THR A 24 9.04 -14.22 8.79
N CYS A 25 7.77 -13.92 8.50
CA CYS A 25 7.19 -14.04 7.17
C CYS A 25 7.39 -12.76 6.37
N ARG A 26 8.52 -12.71 5.67
CA ARG A 26 9.15 -11.47 5.19
C ARG A 26 8.94 -11.19 3.69
N LEU A 27 7.90 -11.76 3.08
CA LEU A 27 7.50 -11.52 1.69
C LEU A 27 5.98 -11.39 1.58
N GLN A 28 5.46 -10.21 1.91
CA GLN A 28 4.06 -9.89 1.63
C GLN A 28 3.95 -9.45 0.17
N SER A 29 3.14 -10.15 -0.61
CA SER A 29 2.77 -9.71 -1.95
C SER A 29 1.26 -9.47 -2.01
N LEU A 30 0.88 -8.43 -2.73
CA LEU A 30 -0.50 -8.11 -3.05
C LEU A 30 -0.59 -7.98 -4.57
N GLU A 31 -1.34 -8.86 -5.20
CA GLU A 31 -1.73 -8.74 -6.59
C GLU A 31 -3.01 -7.89 -6.69
N VAL A 32 -3.02 -6.97 -7.64
CA VAL A 32 -4.15 -6.08 -7.91
C VAL A 32 -4.66 -6.36 -9.32
N GLN A 33 -5.94 -6.71 -9.41
CA GLN A 33 -6.62 -7.00 -10.67
C GLN A 33 -7.74 -5.99 -10.93
N SER A 34 -7.85 -5.53 -12.18
CA SER A 34 -8.92 -4.65 -12.66
C SER A 34 -9.03 -4.74 -14.20
N PRO A 35 -10.16 -5.21 -14.76
CA PRO A 35 -11.26 -5.90 -14.07
C PRO A 35 -10.76 -7.21 -13.40
N PRO A 36 -11.58 -7.85 -12.55
CA PRO A 36 -11.22 -9.13 -11.94
C PRO A 36 -10.80 -10.17 -13.00
N GLY A 37 -9.65 -10.81 -12.78
CA GLY A 37 -9.04 -11.72 -13.76
C GLY A 37 -7.99 -11.07 -14.68
N THR A 38 -7.86 -9.74 -14.69
CA THR A 38 -6.79 -9.03 -15.40
C THR A 38 -5.89 -8.30 -14.42
N THR A 39 -4.66 -8.79 -14.27
CA THR A 39 -3.68 -8.21 -13.35
C THR A 39 -3.14 -6.89 -13.89
N ILE A 40 -3.24 -5.83 -13.09
CA ILE A 40 -2.70 -4.50 -13.43
C ILE A 40 -1.36 -4.22 -12.73
N GLY A 41 -1.00 -5.01 -11.73
CA GLY A 41 0.30 -4.94 -11.08
C GLY A 41 0.32 -5.54 -9.69
N TYR A 42 1.43 -5.30 -8.99
CA TYR A 42 1.73 -5.92 -7.70
C TYR A 42 2.30 -4.90 -6.71
N VAL A 43 2.02 -5.13 -5.44
CA VAL A 43 2.68 -4.45 -4.31
C VAL A 43 3.45 -5.49 -3.52
N ILE A 44 4.78 -5.35 -3.50
CA ILE A 44 5.69 -6.34 -2.90
C ILE A 44 6.41 -5.69 -1.73
N GLN A 45 6.36 -6.32 -0.57
CA GLN A 45 7.20 -5.95 0.57
C GLN A 45 8.62 -6.49 0.35
N ASN A 46 9.59 -5.59 0.36
CA ASN A 46 10.99 -5.96 0.26
C ASN A 46 11.57 -6.27 1.65
N TRP A 47 12.63 -7.07 1.65
CA TRP A 47 13.41 -7.29 2.86
C TRP A 47 14.26 -6.07 3.20
N SER A 48 14.28 -5.71 4.48
CA SER A 48 15.02 -4.58 5.01
C SER A 48 15.32 -4.83 6.49
N LEU A 49 16.55 -4.56 6.93
CA LEU A 49 16.93 -4.72 8.34
C LEU A 49 16.20 -3.77 9.30
N CYS A 50 15.98 -2.51 8.89
CA CYS A 50 15.53 -1.47 9.82
C CYS A 50 14.23 -0.76 9.42
N ARG A 51 13.81 -0.78 8.14
CA ARG A 51 12.70 0.06 7.65
C ARG A 51 11.86 -0.66 6.60
N PRO A 52 10.55 -0.87 6.82
CA PRO A 52 9.72 -1.52 5.81
C PRO A 52 9.76 -0.72 4.50
N THR A 53 10.12 -1.41 3.42
CA THR A 53 10.15 -0.89 2.07
C THR A 53 9.24 -1.75 1.20
N PHE A 54 8.53 -1.11 0.28
CA PHE A 54 7.66 -1.78 -0.66
C PHE A 54 8.01 -1.36 -2.08
N THR A 55 7.82 -2.26 -3.03
CA THR A 55 7.97 -2.01 -4.46
C THR A 55 6.62 -2.16 -5.11
N ILE A 56 6.27 -1.20 -5.97
CA ILE A 56 5.11 -1.28 -6.85
C ILE A 56 5.61 -1.73 -8.21
N GLN A 57 5.04 -2.82 -8.71
CA GLN A 57 5.33 -3.37 -10.02
C GLN A 57 4.12 -3.25 -10.94
N ASN A 58 4.37 -3.10 -12.23
CA ASN A 58 3.33 -3.15 -13.26
C ASN A 58 2.92 -4.59 -13.59
N GLU A 59 2.04 -4.76 -14.58
CA GLU A 59 1.56 -6.06 -15.06
C GLU A 59 2.67 -6.99 -15.57
N ASN A 60 3.81 -6.42 -15.99
CA ASN A 60 4.97 -7.14 -16.51
C ASN A 60 6.02 -7.45 -15.43
N ASN A 61 5.68 -7.28 -14.14
CA ASN A 61 6.60 -7.40 -13.00
C ASN A 61 7.79 -6.43 -13.04
N GLN A 62 7.66 -5.30 -13.74
CA GLN A 62 8.69 -4.26 -13.76
C GLN A 62 8.46 -3.29 -12.61
N ASP A 63 9.52 -2.99 -11.86
CA ASP A 63 9.50 -2.00 -10.79
C ASP A 63 9.18 -0.61 -11.37
N VAL A 64 8.13 0.03 -10.83
CA VAL A 64 7.72 1.39 -11.22
C VAL A 64 8.02 2.37 -10.10
N PHE A 65 7.65 2.02 -8.86
CA PHE A 65 7.87 2.87 -7.70
C PHE A 65 8.41 2.10 -6.50
N ARG A 66 9.09 2.84 -5.63
CA ARG A 66 9.48 2.38 -4.29
C ARG A 66 8.78 3.20 -3.23
N VAL A 67 8.18 2.54 -2.27
CA VAL A 67 7.49 3.13 -1.13
C VAL A 67 8.31 2.88 0.12
N THR A 68 8.76 3.96 0.76
CA THR A 68 9.67 3.90 1.91
C THR A 68 9.12 4.74 3.05
N ARG A 69 9.14 4.18 4.27
CA ARG A 69 8.74 4.91 5.47
C ARG A 69 9.67 6.11 5.75
N THR A 70 9.10 7.25 6.09
CA THR A 70 9.85 8.43 6.54
C THR A 70 10.40 8.24 7.95
N MET A 71 11.54 8.87 8.22
CA MET A 71 12.21 8.80 9.51
C MET A 71 11.51 9.71 10.54
N GLY A 72 10.97 9.12 11.60
CA GLY A 72 10.40 9.82 12.74
C GLY A 72 9.96 8.83 13.81
N LEU A 73 10.54 8.92 15.02
CA LEU A 73 10.21 8.02 16.13
C LEU A 73 8.79 8.25 16.69
N CYS A 74 8.24 9.46 16.51
CA CYS A 74 7.01 9.92 17.15
C CYS A 74 6.04 10.64 16.18
N SER A 75 6.22 10.46 14.87
CA SER A 75 5.43 11.12 13.83
C SER A 75 4.38 10.17 13.24
N PRO A 76 3.27 10.69 12.67
CA PRO A 76 2.31 9.87 11.92
C PRO A 76 3.02 8.99 10.89
N LEU A 77 2.50 7.78 10.65
CA LEU A 77 3.10 6.81 9.73
C LEU A 77 3.02 7.36 8.30
N SER A 78 4.08 7.99 7.85
CA SER A 78 4.20 8.57 6.52
C SER A 78 5.15 7.75 5.65
N PHE A 79 4.75 7.51 4.41
CA PHE A 79 5.47 6.72 3.43
C PHE A 79 5.64 7.53 2.15
N LYS A 80 6.88 7.73 1.73
CA LYS A 80 7.20 8.43 0.48
C LYS A 80 7.17 7.45 -0.68
N VAL A 81 6.48 7.84 -1.75
CA VAL A 81 6.48 7.15 -3.04
C VAL A 81 7.56 7.80 -3.89
N LYS A 82 8.56 7.02 -4.30
CA LYS A 82 9.69 7.48 -5.09
C LYS A 82 9.82 6.68 -6.38
N THR A 83 10.55 7.25 -7.33
CA THR A 83 11.03 6.50 -8.50
C THR A 83 11.90 5.32 -8.07
N VAL A 84 12.07 4.32 -8.95
CA VAL A 84 12.90 3.13 -8.67
C VAL A 84 14.31 3.49 -8.21
N GLU A 85 14.90 4.51 -8.85
CA GLU A 85 16.22 5.06 -8.52
C GLU A 85 16.27 5.80 -7.17
N GLN A 86 15.11 6.02 -6.53
CA GLN A 86 14.94 6.76 -5.28
C GLN A 86 15.39 8.24 -5.32
N ARG A 87 15.64 8.78 -6.51
CA ARG A 87 16.08 10.17 -6.72
C ARG A 87 14.95 11.18 -6.57
N SER A 88 13.77 10.85 -7.08
CA SER A 88 12.63 11.77 -7.12
C SER A 88 11.46 11.23 -6.31
N GLU A 89 10.82 12.12 -5.57
CA GLU A 89 9.56 11.86 -4.86
C GLU A 89 8.40 12.13 -5.81
N VAL A 90 7.56 11.12 -5.99
CA VAL A 90 6.38 11.15 -6.88
C VAL A 90 5.13 11.47 -6.07
N GLY A 91 5.08 11.02 -4.82
CA GLY A 91 3.91 11.17 -3.98
C GLY A 91 4.14 10.66 -2.57
N MET A 92 3.06 10.53 -1.82
CA MET A 92 3.11 10.17 -0.40
C MET A 92 1.83 9.46 0.04
N ILE A 93 1.98 8.50 0.95
CA ILE A 93 0.89 7.83 1.66
C ILE A 93 1.07 8.15 3.14
N ASN A 94 0.14 8.90 3.72
CA ASN A 94 0.09 9.21 5.14
C ASN A 94 -1.02 8.41 5.81
N MET A 95 -0.67 7.78 6.93
CA MET A 95 -1.61 7.12 7.81
C MET A 95 -1.57 7.86 9.16
N ARG A 96 -2.65 8.58 9.47
CA ARG A 96 -2.81 9.31 10.72
C ARG A 96 -3.67 8.49 11.67
N PHE A 97 -3.25 8.39 12.92
CA PHE A 97 -4.06 7.83 13.99
C PHE A 97 -4.62 9.00 14.80
N LEU A 98 -5.88 9.33 14.61
CA LEU A 98 -6.57 10.33 15.40
C LEU A 98 -7.04 9.66 16.68
N ARG A 99 -6.46 10.04 17.82
CA ARG A 99 -6.90 9.57 19.14
C ARG A 99 -8.13 10.36 19.56
N LEU A 100 -9.32 9.78 19.39
CA LEU A 100 -10.57 10.33 19.94
C LEU A 100 -10.86 9.63 21.28
N GLY A 101 -10.69 10.34 22.39
CA GLY A 101 -11.03 9.84 23.73
C GLY A 101 -10.13 8.69 24.23
N MET A 102 -10.69 7.83 25.09
CA MET A 102 -9.96 6.74 25.76
C MET A 102 -9.95 5.41 24.98
N CYS A 103 -10.78 5.23 23.94
CA CYS A 103 -10.91 3.93 23.26
C CYS A 103 -11.11 3.98 21.73
N THR A 104 -10.99 5.13 21.04
CA THR A 104 -11.25 5.18 19.59
C THR A 104 -10.04 5.69 18.82
N TYR A 105 -9.40 4.80 18.05
CA TYR A 105 -8.38 5.15 17.07
C TYR A 105 -9.04 5.29 15.70
N ASN A 106 -9.45 6.51 15.32
CA ASN A 106 -9.83 6.76 13.93
C ASN A 106 -8.55 6.80 13.08
N LYS A 107 -8.57 6.14 11.94
CA LYS A 107 -7.44 6.11 11.00
C LYS A 107 -7.80 6.89 9.75
N ASP A 108 -7.08 7.97 9.51
CA ASP A 108 -7.21 8.73 8.28
C ASP A 108 -6.06 8.38 7.34
N TYR A 109 -6.41 8.04 6.09
CA TYR A 109 -5.45 7.81 5.02
C TYR A 109 -5.48 8.99 4.06
N GLU A 110 -4.31 9.54 3.79
CA GLU A 110 -4.11 10.59 2.79
C GLU A 110 -3.09 10.08 1.78
N ILE A 111 -3.52 9.97 0.52
CA ILE A 111 -2.69 9.47 -0.59
C ILE A 111 -2.58 10.59 -1.62
N GLN A 112 -1.36 11.00 -1.92
CA GLN A 112 -1.04 12.09 -2.83
C GLN A 112 -0.21 11.54 -4.00
N PHE A 113 -0.60 11.91 -5.21
CA PHE A 113 0.11 11.59 -6.46
C PHE A 113 -0.22 12.64 -7.54
N PRO A 114 0.58 12.75 -8.62
CA PRO A 114 0.35 13.71 -9.70
C PRO A 114 -0.94 13.41 -10.47
N LEU A 115 -1.57 14.46 -11.02
CA LEU A 115 -2.82 14.35 -11.77
C LEU A 115 -2.69 13.47 -13.01
N ASP A 116 -1.56 13.57 -13.70
CA ASP A 116 -1.20 12.88 -14.94
C ASP A 116 -0.72 11.44 -14.73
N LEU A 117 -0.66 10.95 -13.48
CA LEU A 117 -0.28 9.58 -13.19
C LEU A 117 -1.29 8.59 -13.81
N ASP A 118 -0.78 7.53 -14.42
CA ASP A 118 -1.58 6.46 -15.03
C ASP A 118 -2.61 5.88 -14.04
N VAL A 119 -3.81 5.57 -14.54
CA VAL A 119 -4.94 5.12 -13.71
C VAL A 119 -4.64 3.78 -13.02
N LYS A 120 -3.91 2.86 -13.67
CA LYS A 120 -3.49 1.60 -13.03
C LYS A 120 -2.54 1.88 -11.87
N LEU A 121 -1.60 2.81 -12.04
CA LEU A 121 -0.66 3.20 -10.99
C LEU A 121 -1.37 3.88 -9.81
N LYS A 122 -2.37 4.73 -10.08
CA LYS A 122 -3.23 5.29 -9.03
C LYS A 122 -3.93 4.17 -8.24
N ALA A 123 -4.50 3.19 -8.94
CA ALA A 123 -5.15 2.04 -8.29
C ALA A 123 -4.17 1.21 -7.45
N LEU A 124 -2.93 1.01 -7.92
CA LEU A 124 -1.87 0.34 -7.16
C LEU A 124 -1.47 1.11 -5.90
N LEU A 125 -1.40 2.44 -5.95
CA LEU A 125 -1.12 3.29 -4.78
C LEU A 125 -2.25 3.22 -3.74
N LEU A 126 -3.50 3.28 -4.18
CA LEU A 126 -4.67 3.09 -3.31
C LEU A 126 -4.65 1.70 -2.66
N SER A 127 -4.36 0.65 -3.45
CA SER A 127 -4.25 -0.72 -2.97
C SER A 127 -3.10 -0.91 -1.98
N THR A 128 -2.00 -0.17 -2.14
CA THR A 128 -0.88 -0.13 -1.18
C THR A 128 -1.33 0.42 0.17
N GLY A 129 -2.15 1.49 0.18
CA GLY A 129 -2.75 2.02 1.41
C GLY A 129 -3.62 0.99 2.14
N LEU A 130 -4.43 0.24 1.38
CA LEU A 130 -5.22 -0.87 1.93
C LEU A 130 -4.35 -2.00 2.49
N LEU A 131 -3.25 -2.35 1.82
CA LEU A 131 -2.27 -3.32 2.33
C LEU A 131 -1.69 -2.86 3.67
N PHE A 132 -1.38 -1.58 3.82
CA PHE A 132 -0.85 -1.03 5.07
C PHE A 132 -1.84 -1.14 6.21
N ASP A 133 -3.15 -0.98 5.96
CA ASP A 133 -4.14 -1.26 7.00
C ASP A 133 -4.02 -2.70 7.50
N PHE A 134 -3.97 -3.69 6.60
CA PHE A 134 -3.79 -5.09 7.02
C PHE A 134 -2.49 -5.31 7.83
N LEU A 135 -1.38 -4.70 7.43
CA LEU A 135 -0.08 -4.94 8.06
C LEU A 135 0.10 -4.21 9.41
N PHE A 136 -0.44 -3.00 9.54
CA PHE A 136 -0.25 -2.17 10.74
C PHE A 136 -1.45 -2.18 11.69
N TYR A 137 -2.65 -2.60 11.25
CA TYR A 137 -3.78 -2.86 12.16
C TYR A 137 -3.54 -4.12 13.00
N GLN A 138 -3.14 -5.23 12.36
CA GLN A 138 -3.01 -6.54 13.03
C GLN A 138 -1.84 -6.64 14.02
N ARG A 139 -0.95 -5.64 14.06
CA ARG A 139 0.17 -5.59 15.01
C ARG A 139 -0.20 -4.92 16.35
N ASN A 140 -1.34 -4.24 16.39
CA ASN A 140 -1.83 -3.49 17.56
C ASN A 140 -3.12 -4.09 18.16
N GLY A 141 -3.55 -5.26 17.68
CA GLY A 141 -4.65 -6.04 18.24
C GLY A 141 -4.14 -7.25 19.00
#